data_AF-A0A651F2D1-F1
#
_entry.id   AF-A0A651F2D1-F1
#
_cell.length_a   1.000
_cell.length_b   1.000
_cell.length_c   1.000
_cell.angle_alpha   90.00
_cell.angle_beta   90.00
_cell.angle_gamma   90.00
#
_symmetry.space_group_name_H-M   'P 1'
#
loop_
_entity.id
_entity.type
_entity.pdbx_description
1 polymer ?
#
loop_
_entity_poly.entity_id
_entity_poly.type
_entity_poly.pdbx_seq_one_letter_code
_entity_poly.pdbx_strand_id
1 'polypeptide(L)'
;MLKTVKITGLTAAVAAFVAVSATALPTNSANAQDPYGQAQEQMQHQQPQISEHHLEAFIAAEQDVRTLQMQFQQQAGTVSSQEEMQQLQQQAHTQMAQAIESNGLDVDTYNTIANAVQTDPAIRSQYSDMVAE
;
A
#
# COMPACT_ATOMS: atom_id res chain seq x y z
N MET A 1 47.83 -4.42 16.18
CA MET A 1 46.89 -4.91 17.21
C MET A 1 46.23 -3.71 17.89
N LEU A 2 44.91 -3.82 18.08
CA LEU A 2 43.97 -3.01 18.89
C LEU A 2 43.89 -1.50 18.66
N LYS A 3 42.71 -1.06 18.22
CA LYS A 3 42.03 0.10 18.81
C LYS A 3 40.59 -0.28 19.12
N THR A 4 40.36 -0.49 20.41
CA THR A 4 39.11 -0.79 21.10
C THR A 4 38.14 0.39 21.00
N VAL A 5 36.89 0.13 20.64
CA VAL A 5 35.80 1.11 20.74
C VAL A 5 34.95 0.75 21.95
N LYS A 6 34.88 1.68 22.90
CA LYS A 6 33.88 1.73 23.97
C LYS A 6 33.60 3.18 24.28
N ILE A 7 32.39 3.67 23.97
CA ILE A 7 31.79 4.77 24.74
C ILE A 7 30.31 4.44 24.94
N THR A 8 30.02 4.18 26.20
CA THR A 8 28.72 4.02 26.85
C THR A 8 27.91 5.33 26.78
N GLY A 9 26.58 5.21 26.64
CA GLY A 9 25.66 6.34 26.47
C GLY A 9 25.47 7.29 27.66
N LEU A 10 24.61 8.29 27.49
CA LEU A 10 23.86 8.92 28.57
C LEU A 10 22.64 9.70 28.03
N THR A 11 21.51 9.44 28.65
CA THR A 11 20.26 10.21 28.72
C THR A 11 20.47 11.66 29.20
N ALA A 12 19.66 12.60 28.71
CA ALA A 12 18.93 13.59 29.54
C ALA A 12 18.07 14.53 28.68
N ALA A 13 16.81 14.68 29.10
CA ALA A 13 15.81 15.59 28.58
C ALA A 13 15.95 17.01 29.17
N VAL A 14 15.75 18.06 28.37
CA VAL A 14 15.42 19.46 28.74
C VAL A 14 14.94 20.13 27.42
N ALA A 15 13.90 20.94 27.24
CA ALA A 15 12.85 21.53 28.06
C ALA A 15 11.67 21.91 27.11
N ALA A 16 10.48 22.00 27.68
CA ALA A 16 9.32 22.62 27.06
C ALA A 16 9.44 24.16 27.04
N PHE A 17 8.97 24.80 25.96
CA PHE A 17 8.33 26.13 25.92
C PHE A 17 7.50 26.18 24.61
N VAL A 18 6.18 25.91 24.65
CA VAL A 18 5.04 26.85 24.76
C VAL A 18 4.67 27.56 23.44
N ALA A 19 3.47 27.16 22.98
CA ALA A 19 2.36 27.89 22.38
C ALA A 19 2.50 28.71 21.07
N VAL A 20 1.82 28.16 20.06
CA VAL A 20 0.81 28.77 19.17
C VAL A 20 1.09 30.19 18.67
N SER A 21 1.52 30.24 17.41
CA SER A 21 1.08 31.25 16.46
C SER A 21 0.22 30.57 15.40
N ALA A 22 -1.04 30.98 15.32
CA ALA A 22 -1.95 30.62 14.25
C ALA A 22 -1.44 31.19 12.93
N THR A 23 -0.81 30.34 12.12
CA THR A 23 -0.60 30.43 10.65
C THR A 23 0.32 29.26 10.28
N ALA A 24 -0.24 28.13 9.84
CA ALA A 24 0.56 26.93 9.55
C ALA A 24 0.45 26.50 8.09
N LEU A 25 1.36 27.03 7.28
CA LEU A 25 2.08 26.32 6.21
C LEU A 25 3.53 26.21 6.70
N PRO A 26 4.35 25.24 6.23
CA PRO A 26 4.21 23.79 6.25
C PRO A 26 5.21 23.17 7.27
N THR A 27 4.76 22.29 8.16
CA THR A 27 5.69 21.52 9.01
C THR A 27 6.00 20.19 8.35
N ASN A 28 7.27 20.03 7.98
CA ASN A 28 7.94 18.79 7.62
C ASN A 28 7.72 17.76 8.76
N SER A 29 6.76 16.85 8.57
CA SER A 29 6.60 15.65 9.38
C SER A 29 7.09 14.47 8.56
N ALA A 30 8.18 13.86 9.00
CA ALA A 30 8.68 12.59 8.51
C ALA A 30 7.52 11.57 8.47
N ASN A 31 7.03 11.28 7.28
CA ASN A 31 6.12 10.17 7.04
C ASN A 31 6.92 9.11 6.28
N ALA A 32 6.82 7.88 6.75
CA ALA A 32 7.34 6.70 6.09
C ALA A 32 6.91 6.73 4.62
N GLN A 33 7.91 6.70 3.75
CA GLN A 33 7.72 6.78 2.32
C GLN A 33 7.37 5.37 1.84
N ASP A 34 6.09 5.02 1.89
CA ASP A 34 5.54 3.97 1.04
C ASP A 34 5.64 4.48 -0.41
N PRO A 35 6.36 3.80 -1.33
CA PRO A 35 6.52 4.26 -2.71
C PRO A 35 5.25 4.17 -3.57
N TYR A 36 4.16 3.62 -3.03
CA TYR A 36 2.90 3.42 -3.74
C TYR A 36 2.03 4.69 -3.71
N GLY A 37 2.50 5.73 -4.41
CA GLY A 37 1.79 6.99 -4.52
C GLY A 37 2.23 7.76 -5.75
N GLN A 38 2.26 7.09 -6.91
CA GLN A 38 2.43 7.78 -8.18
C GLN A 38 1.11 8.45 -8.57
N ALA A 39 1.20 9.73 -8.85
CA ALA A 39 0.14 10.59 -9.35
C ALA A 39 -0.58 9.94 -10.54
N GLN A 40 -1.92 9.97 -10.53
CA GLN A 40 -2.71 9.66 -11.71
C GLN A 40 -3.42 10.93 -12.18
N GLU A 41 -2.96 11.39 -13.34
CA GLU A 41 -3.59 12.36 -14.21
C GLU A 41 -5.06 11.95 -14.47
N GLN A 42 -5.97 12.91 -14.27
CA GLN A 42 -7.40 12.76 -14.50
C GLN A 42 -7.71 12.57 -15.98
N MET A 43 -7.55 11.35 -16.48
CA MET A 43 -8.24 10.89 -17.68
C MET A 43 -9.62 10.41 -17.26
N GLN A 44 -10.68 11.09 -17.73
CA GLN A 44 -12.07 10.66 -17.57
C GLN A 44 -12.27 9.28 -18.24
N HIS A 45 -11.94 8.21 -17.50
CA HIS A 45 -12.41 6.88 -17.80
C HIS A 45 -13.82 6.77 -17.23
N GLN A 46 -14.75 6.30 -18.05
CA GLN A 46 -16.10 5.95 -17.63
C GLN A 46 -15.94 4.87 -16.55
N GLN A 47 -16.21 5.19 -15.29
CA GLN A 47 -15.99 4.22 -14.21
C GLN A 47 -16.84 2.96 -14.47
N PRO A 48 -16.23 1.76 -14.41
CA PRO A 48 -16.98 0.52 -14.57
C PRO A 48 -18.10 0.46 -13.52
N GLN A 49 -19.29 0.02 -13.93
CA GLN A 49 -20.38 -0.24 -13.00
C GLN A 49 -19.99 -1.46 -12.15
N ILE A 50 -19.83 -1.26 -10.84
CA ILE A 50 -19.52 -2.34 -9.90
C ILE A 50 -20.77 -3.23 -9.77
N SER A 51 -20.60 -4.53 -10.02
CA SER A 51 -21.63 -5.54 -9.89
C SER A 51 -21.31 -6.49 -8.74
N GLU A 52 -22.28 -7.31 -8.32
CA GLU A 52 -22.07 -8.36 -7.32
C GLU A 52 -20.97 -9.35 -7.73
N HIS A 53 -20.99 -9.84 -8.98
CA HIS A 53 -19.92 -10.68 -9.52
C HIS A 53 -18.54 -9.99 -9.49
N HIS A 54 -18.50 -8.66 -9.69
CA HIS A 54 -17.24 -7.92 -9.53
C HIS A 54 -16.74 -7.91 -8.09
N LEU A 55 -17.64 -7.83 -7.09
CA LEU A 55 -17.27 -7.88 -5.68
C LEU A 55 -16.80 -9.28 -5.26
N GLU A 56 -17.46 -10.34 -5.72
CA GLU A 56 -17.02 -11.72 -5.49
C GLU A 56 -15.61 -11.97 -6.05
N ALA A 57 -15.40 -11.59 -7.31
CA ALA A 57 -14.10 -11.68 -7.95
C ALA A 57 -13.03 -10.83 -7.25
N PHE A 58 -13.42 -9.67 -6.73
CA PHE A 58 -12.53 -8.80 -5.96
C PHE A 58 -12.09 -9.45 -4.64
N ILE A 59 -13.03 -10.07 -3.90
CA ILE A 59 -12.73 -10.78 -2.65
C ILE A 59 -11.71 -11.90 -2.89
N ALA A 60 -11.88 -12.69 -3.96
CA ALA A 60 -10.94 -13.74 -4.33
C ALA A 60 -9.57 -13.16 -4.75
N ALA A 61 -9.56 -12.16 -5.63
CA ALA A 61 -8.35 -11.51 -6.08
C ALA A 61 -7.56 -10.84 -4.94
N GLU A 62 -8.24 -10.26 -3.95
CA GLU A 62 -7.60 -9.63 -2.79
C GLU A 62 -6.79 -10.64 -1.97
N GLN A 63 -7.28 -11.87 -1.80
CA GLN A 63 -6.57 -12.93 -1.09
C GLN A 63 -5.30 -13.35 -1.84
N ASP A 64 -5.37 -13.49 -3.16
CA ASP A 64 -4.23 -13.82 -4.01
C ASP A 64 -3.19 -12.69 -3.99
N VAL A 65 -3.63 -11.44 -4.15
CA VAL A 65 -2.77 -10.25 -4.12
C VAL A 65 -2.09 -10.11 -2.76
N ARG A 66 -2.81 -10.30 -1.63
CA ARG A 66 -2.20 -10.32 -0.29
C ARG A 66 -1.13 -11.40 -0.15
N THR A 67 -1.40 -12.59 -0.68
CA THR A 67 -0.43 -13.69 -0.65
C THR A 67 0.84 -13.33 -1.41
N LEU A 68 0.71 -12.79 -2.62
CA LEU A 68 1.83 -12.31 -3.43
C LEU A 68 2.58 -11.16 -2.75
N GLN A 69 1.88 -10.24 -2.10
CA GLN A 69 2.50 -9.13 -1.36
C GLN A 69 3.34 -9.64 -0.18
N MET A 70 2.85 -10.63 0.56
CA MET A 70 3.63 -11.27 1.63
C MET A 70 4.86 -12.01 1.07
N GLN A 71 4.75 -12.66 -0.09
CA GLN A 71 5.89 -13.31 -0.75
C GLN A 71 6.94 -12.28 -1.20
N PHE A 72 6.49 -11.19 -1.83
CA PHE A 72 7.35 -10.08 -2.20
C PHE A 72 8.10 -9.51 -0.99
N GLN A 73 7.41 -9.24 0.12
CA GLN A 73 8.04 -8.71 1.34
C GLN A 73 9.11 -9.65 1.89
N GLN A 74 8.86 -10.97 1.88
CA GLN A 74 9.85 -11.96 2.29
C GLN A 74 11.07 -11.96 1.37
N GLN A 75 10.86 -11.95 0.06
CA GLN A 75 11.94 -11.93 -0.93
C GLN A 75 12.73 -10.60 -0.88
N ALA A 76 12.04 -9.48 -0.68
CA ALA A 76 12.63 -8.15 -0.56
C ALA A 76 13.59 -8.06 0.63
N GLY A 77 13.34 -8.81 1.70
CA GLY A 77 14.26 -8.94 2.84
C GLY A 77 15.54 -9.74 2.55
N THR A 78 15.60 -10.44 1.41
CA THR A 78 16.74 -11.29 1.03
C THR A 78 17.64 -10.68 -0.05
N VAL A 79 17.12 -9.73 -0.83
CA VAL A 79 17.88 -9.04 -1.88
C VAL A 79 18.72 -7.92 -1.29
N SER A 80 19.91 -7.68 -1.86
CA SER A 80 20.86 -6.68 -1.34
C SER A 80 21.23 -5.59 -2.34
N SER A 81 20.98 -5.80 -3.63
CA SER A 81 21.23 -4.79 -4.66
C SER A 81 19.96 -4.05 -5.09
N GLN A 82 20.14 -2.81 -5.53
CA GLN A 82 19.05 -2.01 -6.09
C GLN A 82 18.49 -2.64 -7.37
N GLU A 83 19.33 -3.26 -8.20
CA GLU A 83 18.92 -3.93 -9.43
C GLU A 83 18.03 -5.15 -9.14
N GLU A 84 18.40 -6.00 -8.17
CA GLU A 84 17.57 -7.13 -7.75
C GLU A 84 16.24 -6.65 -7.16
N MET A 85 16.25 -5.58 -6.37
CA MET A 85 15.02 -5.00 -5.82
C MET A 85 14.09 -4.50 -6.94
N GLN A 86 14.62 -3.83 -7.97
CA GLN A 86 13.83 -3.36 -9.10
C GLN A 86 13.23 -4.51 -9.92
N GLN A 87 14.01 -5.58 -10.14
CA GLN A 87 13.53 -6.78 -10.83
C GLN A 87 12.43 -7.47 -10.03
N LEU A 88 12.63 -7.63 -8.72
CA LEU A 88 11.65 -8.22 -7.82
C LEU A 88 10.34 -7.42 -7.78
N GLN A 89 10.42 -6.09 -7.76
CA GLN A 89 9.25 -5.22 -7.84
C GLN A 89 8.48 -5.41 -9.15
N GLN A 90 9.16 -5.41 -10.30
CA GLN A 90 8.51 -5.66 -11.60
C GLN A 90 7.83 -7.02 -11.66
N GLN A 91 8.51 -8.07 -11.19
CA GLN A 91 7.94 -9.41 -11.12
C GLN A 91 6.69 -9.46 -10.25
N ALA A 92 6.74 -8.86 -9.06
CA ALA A 92 5.60 -8.79 -8.15
C ALA A 92 4.42 -8.03 -8.78
N HIS A 93 4.67 -6.90 -9.45
CA HIS A 93 3.64 -6.16 -10.18
C HIS A 93 2.97 -7.01 -11.27
N THR A 94 3.77 -7.73 -12.08
CA THR A 94 3.23 -8.62 -13.11
C THR A 94 2.40 -9.74 -12.50
N GLN A 95 2.89 -10.39 -11.43
CA GLN A 95 2.16 -11.49 -10.78
C GLN A 95 0.86 -11.02 -10.14
N MET A 96 0.86 -9.84 -9.49
CA MET A 96 -0.36 -9.26 -8.92
C MET A 96 -1.39 -8.93 -9.99
N ALA A 97 -0.97 -8.33 -11.12
CA ALA A 97 -1.87 -8.07 -12.24
C ALA A 97 -2.46 -9.37 -12.82
N GLN A 98 -1.63 -10.40 -13.00
CA GLN A 98 -2.09 -11.71 -13.47
C GLN A 98 -3.05 -12.40 -12.50
N ALA A 99 -2.85 -12.25 -11.18
CA ALA A 99 -3.76 -12.78 -10.19
C ALA A 99 -5.14 -12.11 -10.26
N ILE A 100 -5.17 -10.79 -10.46
CA ILE A 100 -6.41 -10.02 -10.68
C ILE A 100 -7.13 -10.52 -11.95
N GLU A 101 -6.39 -10.63 -13.07
CA GLU A 101 -6.92 -11.12 -14.35
C GLU A 101 -7.43 -12.56 -14.28
N SER A 102 -6.74 -13.42 -13.53
CA SER A 102 -7.14 -14.82 -13.35
C SER A 102 -8.45 -14.99 -12.59
N ASN A 103 -8.81 -14.00 -11.75
CA ASN A 103 -10.08 -13.94 -11.06
C ASN A 103 -11.19 -13.26 -11.89
N GLY A 104 -10.92 -12.91 -13.15
CA GLY A 104 -11.91 -12.33 -14.07
C GLY A 104 -12.11 -10.82 -13.91
N LEU A 105 -11.16 -10.12 -13.29
CA LEU A 105 -11.12 -8.67 -13.21
C LEU A 105 -9.97 -8.11 -14.03
N ASP A 106 -10.12 -6.93 -14.59
CA ASP A 106 -8.95 -6.14 -14.99
C ASP A 106 -8.43 -5.29 -13.82
N VAL A 107 -7.21 -4.78 -13.95
CA VAL A 107 -6.54 -4.00 -12.91
C VAL A 107 -7.29 -2.70 -12.58
N ASP A 108 -7.93 -2.08 -13.57
CA ASP A 108 -8.67 -0.83 -13.38
C ASP A 108 -9.96 -1.05 -12.56
N THR A 109 -10.69 -2.11 -12.88
CA THR A 109 -11.90 -2.54 -12.17
C THR A 109 -11.55 -2.95 -10.74
N TYR A 110 -10.46 -3.71 -10.53
CA TYR A 110 -9.97 -4.04 -9.19
C TYR A 110 -9.68 -2.78 -8.35
N ASN A 111 -8.95 -1.81 -8.92
CA ASN A 111 -8.61 -0.56 -8.23
C ASN A 111 -9.86 0.29 -7.96
N THR A 112 -10.79 0.32 -8.91
CA THR A 112 -12.08 1.02 -8.77
C THR A 112 -12.87 0.45 -7.60
N ILE A 113 -12.95 -0.88 -7.47
CA ILE A 113 -13.62 -1.54 -6.35
C ILE A 113 -12.88 -1.29 -5.05
N ALA A 114 -11.55 -1.41 -5.03
CA ALA A 114 -10.73 -1.12 -3.84
C ALA A 114 -10.95 0.31 -3.32
N ASN A 115 -11.11 1.29 -4.22
CA ASN A 115 -11.48 2.65 -3.85
C ASN A 115 -12.93 2.71 -3.32
N ALA A 116 -13.88 2.13 -4.04
CA ALA A 116 -15.30 2.18 -3.70
C ALA A 116 -15.61 1.51 -2.34
N VAL A 117 -14.95 0.40 -2.00
CA VAL A 117 -15.08 -0.25 -0.68
C VAL A 117 -14.71 0.71 0.46
N GLN A 118 -13.80 1.67 0.22
CA GLN A 118 -13.40 2.66 1.21
C GLN A 118 -14.30 3.90 1.20
N THR A 119 -14.72 4.36 0.02
CA THR A 119 -15.35 5.67 -0.19
C THR A 119 -16.88 5.62 -0.34
N ASP A 120 -17.44 4.51 -0.83
CA ASP A 120 -18.87 4.33 -1.06
C ASP A 120 -19.49 3.45 0.05
N PRO A 121 -20.39 4.01 0.89
CA PRO A 121 -21.00 3.26 1.99
C PRO A 121 -21.89 2.10 1.54
N ALA A 122 -22.51 2.17 0.36
CA ALA A 122 -23.36 1.10 -0.15
C ALA A 122 -22.51 -0.09 -0.61
N ILE A 123 -21.43 0.18 -1.36
CA ILE A 123 -20.47 -0.85 -1.79
C ILE A 123 -19.77 -1.46 -0.57
N ARG A 124 -19.35 -0.64 0.40
CA ARG A 124 -18.77 -1.14 1.65
C ARG A 124 -19.70 -2.07 2.41
N SER A 125 -21.00 -1.75 2.48
CA SER A 125 -21.99 -2.63 3.13
C SER A 125 -22.06 -3.98 2.41
N GLN A 126 -22.25 -3.98 1.08
CA GLN A 126 -22.33 -5.20 0.29
C GLN A 126 -21.07 -6.07 0.44
N TYR A 127 -19.89 -5.46 0.33
CA TYR A 127 -18.62 -6.13 0.56
C TYR A 127 -18.57 -6.77 1.96
N SER A 128 -18.98 -6.02 3.00
CA SER A 128 -18.95 -6.50 4.38
C SER A 128 -19.92 -7.65 4.62
N ASP A 129 -21.09 -7.62 3.98
CA ASP A 129 -22.08 -8.69 4.03
C ASP A 129 -21.53 -9.97 3.37
N MET A 130 -20.91 -9.86 2.19
CA MET A 130 -20.32 -11.00 1.46
C MET A 130 -19.16 -11.67 2.20
N VAL A 131 -18.30 -10.91 2.88
CA VAL A 131 -17.15 -11.49 3.60
C VAL A 131 -17.51 -12.02 4.99
N ALA A 132 -18.72 -11.75 5.49
CA ALA A 132 -19.21 -12.22 6.78
C ALA A 132 -19.87 -13.60 6.71
N GLU A 133 -20.18 -14.10 5.51
CA GLU A 133 -20.70 -15.44 5.25
C GLU A 133 -19.61 -16.52 5.30
#